data_AF-A0A550GNA5-F1
#
_entry.id   AF-A0A550GNA5-F1
#
_cell.length_a   1.000
_cell.length_b   1.000
_cell.length_c   1.000
_cell.angle_alpha   90.00
_cell.angle_beta   90.00
_cell.angle_gamma   90.00
#
_symmetry.space_group_name_H-M   'P 1'
#
loop_
_entity.id
_entity.type
_entity.pdbx_description
1 polymer ?
#
loop_
_entity_poly.entity_id
_entity_poly.type
_entity_poly.pdbx_seq_one_letter_code
_entity_poly.pdbx_strand_id
1 'polypeptide(L)'
;MSVKPLGYYREKYIRSQPSAFCVGCGNGTILNCFVRAIDDLGIPKEKILCVSGIGCSAWIPSPNFNGDTLHTTHGRALAFATGAKAYNGDLVTVVFTGDGDGAGIGGNHLIHAARRNINITTILVNNMSYAMTGGQIAPTTHHGEVTATSPYGNPETPFDITRLVAAAGATYVARWTVNNVVELTRSIEEGIQNRGFSFIEVLSQCPTQQRRMFNIRDTVQRLPVRMLRMLEESTYVKGREARGSVCYAVPKESPDTTLAEIRAKFPSVDAEAVDRIDLGRVIKVTSGTDDDLEGLSTLGSVDRLLGATEGKIELGVFVREERPEFTESLREVIRRAGGG
;
A
#
# COMPACT_ATOMS: atom_id res chain seq x y z
N MET A 1 -18.02 11.13 15.02
CA MET A 1 -17.15 10.79 16.17
C MET A 1 -16.27 11.99 16.48
N SER A 2 -16.02 12.28 17.77
CA SER A 2 -15.10 13.34 18.16
C SER A 2 -13.66 12.93 17.81
N VAL A 3 -12.96 13.73 17.02
CA VAL A 3 -11.56 13.45 16.65
C VAL A 3 -10.69 13.61 17.89
N LYS A 4 -10.17 12.49 18.40
CA LYS A 4 -9.27 12.49 19.57
C LYS A 4 -7.91 13.08 19.18
N PRO A 5 -7.24 13.84 20.06
CA PRO A 5 -5.92 14.39 19.78
C PRO A 5 -4.89 13.27 19.58
N LEU A 6 -3.82 13.51 18.82
CA LEU A 6 -2.77 12.50 18.58
C LEU A 6 -2.11 11.99 19.87
N GLY A 7 -2.02 12.84 20.91
CA GLY A 7 -1.50 12.46 22.22
C GLY A 7 -2.29 11.30 22.86
N TYR A 8 -3.62 11.28 22.68
CA TYR A 8 -4.47 10.19 23.19
C TYR A 8 -4.03 8.83 22.64
N TYR A 9 -3.89 8.72 21.31
CA TYR A 9 -3.51 7.46 20.68
C TYR A 9 -2.07 7.07 21.05
N ARG A 10 -1.19 8.06 21.13
CA ARG A 10 0.21 7.84 21.51
C ARG A 10 0.31 7.23 22.91
N GLU A 11 -0.33 7.83 23.89
CA GLU A 11 -0.28 7.38 25.29
C GLU A 11 -0.96 6.01 25.47
N LYS A 12 -2.07 5.78 24.76
CA LYS A 12 -2.86 4.56 24.92
C LYS A 12 -2.27 3.35 24.17
N TYR A 13 -1.73 3.55 22.97
CA TYR A 13 -1.42 2.45 22.04
C TYR A 13 0.04 2.38 21.56
N ILE A 14 0.87 3.39 21.80
CA ILE A 14 2.25 3.44 21.26
C ILE A 14 3.25 3.37 22.41
N ARG A 15 4.23 2.48 22.33
CA ARG A 15 5.28 2.38 23.36
C ARG A 15 6.09 3.68 23.45
N SER A 16 6.46 4.06 24.67
CA SER A 16 7.29 5.24 24.90
C SER A 16 8.77 4.93 24.63
N GLN A 17 9.15 4.94 23.35
CA GLN A 17 10.52 4.70 22.88
C GLN A 17 10.81 5.50 21.61
N PRO A 18 12.09 5.66 21.22
CA PRO A 18 12.45 6.25 19.94
C PRO A 18 11.83 5.48 18.77
N SER A 19 11.35 6.21 17.77
CA SER A 19 10.86 5.59 16.53
C SER A 19 12.03 5.00 15.75
N ALA A 20 11.86 3.78 15.26
CA ALA A 20 12.81 3.14 14.35
C ALA A 20 12.57 3.52 12.88
N PHE A 21 11.51 4.30 12.59
CA PHE A 21 11.17 4.73 11.24
C PHE A 21 12.02 5.92 10.77
N CYS A 22 12.41 5.88 9.50
CA CYS A 22 13.03 7.03 8.83
C CYS A 22 12.07 8.24 8.80
N VAL A 23 12.65 9.44 8.75
CA VAL A 23 11.86 10.69 8.59
C VAL A 23 10.99 10.60 7.33
N GLY A 24 9.68 10.77 7.50
CA GLY A 24 8.72 10.70 6.40
C GLY A 24 8.31 9.30 5.94
N CYS A 25 8.71 8.25 6.64
CA CYS A 25 8.28 6.88 6.34
C CYS A 25 6.77 6.70 6.57
N GLY A 26 6.08 6.08 5.59
CA GLY A 26 4.63 5.85 5.68
C GLY A 26 4.20 4.83 6.75
N ASN A 27 5.11 4.00 7.27
CA ASN A 27 4.81 3.05 8.35
C ASN A 27 4.25 3.72 9.60
N GLY A 28 4.70 4.95 9.91
CA GLY A 28 4.12 5.73 11.01
C GLY A 28 2.67 6.11 10.76
N THR A 29 2.30 6.45 9.53
CA THR A 29 0.91 6.73 9.13
C THR A 29 0.05 5.48 9.25
N ILE A 30 0.55 4.33 8.81
CA ILE A 30 -0.16 3.04 8.92
C ILE A 30 -0.41 2.67 10.38
N LEU A 31 0.59 2.83 11.26
CA LEU A 31 0.41 2.64 12.70
C LEU A 31 -0.70 3.53 13.26
N ASN A 32 -0.70 4.82 12.88
CA ASN A 32 -1.75 5.76 13.31
C ASN A 32 -3.14 5.35 12.79
N CYS A 33 -3.24 4.87 11.55
CA CYS A 33 -4.51 4.40 10.99
C CYS A 33 -5.02 3.15 11.74
N PHE A 34 -4.11 2.22 12.05
CA PHE A 34 -4.42 1.00 12.80
C PHE A 34 -4.90 1.30 14.23
N VAL A 35 -4.18 2.13 15.00
CA VAL A 35 -4.57 2.42 16.39
C VAL A 35 -5.88 3.22 16.48
N ARG A 36 -6.23 3.99 15.46
CA ARG A 36 -7.55 4.64 15.33
C ARG A 36 -8.63 3.60 15.08
N ALA A 37 -8.45 2.73 14.10
CA ALA A 37 -9.42 1.70 13.76
C ALA A 37 -9.78 0.82 14.97
N ILE A 38 -8.79 0.34 15.73
CA ILE A 38 -9.07 -0.52 16.91
C ILE A 38 -9.72 0.26 18.06
N ASP A 39 -9.46 1.56 18.16
CA ASP A 39 -10.05 2.43 19.18
C ASP A 39 -11.49 2.82 18.85
N ASP A 40 -11.77 3.10 17.58
CA ASP A 40 -13.11 3.39 17.05
C ASP A 40 -14.02 2.15 17.14
N LEU A 41 -13.45 0.95 16.93
CA LEU A 41 -14.14 -0.33 17.16
C LEU A 41 -14.29 -0.70 18.65
N GLY A 42 -13.65 0.04 19.55
CA GLY A 42 -13.73 -0.22 20.99
C GLY A 42 -13.10 -1.56 21.40
N ILE A 43 -12.14 -2.09 20.63
CA ILE A 43 -11.54 -3.40 20.89
C ILE A 43 -10.55 -3.29 22.06
N PRO A 44 -10.70 -4.10 23.13
CA PRO A 44 -9.73 -4.15 24.21
C PRO A 44 -8.36 -4.59 23.68
N LYS A 45 -7.29 -3.91 24.11
CA LYS A 45 -5.92 -4.19 23.62
C LYS A 45 -5.49 -5.63 23.89
N GLU A 46 -5.99 -6.20 24.99
CA GLU A 46 -5.72 -7.55 25.48
C GLU A 46 -6.37 -8.63 24.59
N LYS A 47 -7.27 -8.24 23.68
CA LYS A 47 -7.86 -9.12 22.66
C LYS A 47 -7.15 -9.03 21.31
N ILE A 48 -6.19 -8.10 21.15
CA ILE A 48 -5.52 -7.84 19.88
C ILE A 48 -4.18 -8.54 19.88
N LEU A 49 -3.98 -9.41 18.90
CA LEU A 49 -2.67 -9.99 18.61
C LEU A 49 -2.16 -9.44 17.29
N CYS A 50 -1.05 -8.71 17.33
CA CYS A 50 -0.34 -8.33 16.13
C CYS A 50 0.74 -9.38 15.78
N VAL A 51 0.77 -9.87 14.55
CA VAL A 51 1.80 -10.80 14.08
C VAL A 51 2.56 -10.16 12.93
N SER A 52 3.90 -10.16 12.99
CA SER A 52 4.72 -9.62 11.93
C SER A 52 5.78 -10.60 11.46
N GLY A 53 6.17 -10.47 10.19
CA GLY A 53 7.35 -11.15 9.63
C GLY A 53 8.61 -10.33 9.90
N ILE A 54 9.47 -10.21 8.90
CA ILE A 54 10.71 -9.42 8.97
C ILE A 54 10.70 -8.31 7.90
N GLY A 55 11.09 -7.11 8.31
CA GLY A 55 11.18 -5.93 7.43
C GLY A 55 10.77 -4.64 8.16
N CYS A 56 10.92 -3.48 7.52
CA CYS A 56 10.53 -2.21 8.14
C CYS A 56 9.05 -2.18 8.53
N SER A 57 8.19 -2.88 7.78
CA SER A 57 6.76 -3.05 8.08
C SER A 57 6.52 -3.81 9.38
N ALA A 58 7.39 -4.75 9.76
CA ALA A 58 7.29 -5.49 11.02
C ALA A 58 7.44 -4.59 12.25
N TRP A 59 8.12 -3.45 12.10
CA TRP A 59 8.25 -2.44 13.15
C TRP A 59 6.98 -1.65 13.40
N ILE A 60 5.96 -1.74 12.54
CA ILE A 60 4.63 -1.16 12.80
C ILE A 60 4.05 -1.70 14.13
N PRO A 61 3.88 -3.03 14.29
CA PRO A 61 3.48 -3.56 15.58
C PRO A 61 4.67 -3.76 16.54
N SER A 62 5.82 -4.27 16.10
CA SER A 62 6.89 -4.70 17.01
C SER A 62 8.22 -4.02 16.69
N PRO A 63 8.68 -3.02 17.46
CA PRO A 63 8.33 -2.81 18.87
C PRO A 63 7.31 -1.69 19.15
N ASN A 64 6.72 -1.03 18.15
CA ASN A 64 6.04 0.26 18.37
C ASN A 64 4.65 0.18 19.02
N PHE A 65 3.89 -0.89 18.83
CA PHE A 65 2.55 -1.05 19.39
C PHE A 65 2.60 -1.52 20.85
N ASN A 66 1.81 -0.89 21.71
CA ASN A 66 1.66 -1.22 23.12
C ASN A 66 0.56 -2.27 23.33
N GLY A 67 0.83 -3.49 22.88
CA GLY A 67 -0.02 -4.67 23.05
C GLY A 67 0.76 -5.95 22.72
N ASP A 68 0.03 -7.06 22.60
CA ASP A 68 0.63 -8.37 22.31
C ASP A 68 1.12 -8.44 20.85
N THR A 69 2.39 -8.82 20.70
CA THR A 69 3.03 -8.91 19.39
C THR A 69 3.82 -10.21 19.25
N LEU A 70 3.70 -10.88 18.11
CA LEU A 70 4.60 -11.95 17.68
C LEU A 70 5.45 -11.44 16.52
N HIS A 71 6.74 -11.21 16.77
CA HIS A 71 7.71 -10.89 15.72
C HIS A 71 8.37 -12.20 15.26
N THR A 72 7.99 -12.67 14.08
CA THR A 72 8.28 -14.04 13.63
C THR A 72 9.39 -14.06 12.59
N THR A 73 9.61 -15.22 11.96
CA THR A 73 10.59 -15.36 10.87
C THR A 73 10.05 -14.81 9.55
N HIS A 74 10.96 -14.43 8.65
CA HIS A 74 10.64 -13.82 7.37
C HIS A 74 9.67 -14.68 6.55
N GLY A 75 8.54 -14.09 6.15
CA GLY A 75 7.48 -14.74 5.39
C GLY A 75 6.65 -15.76 6.15
N ARG A 76 6.74 -15.82 7.49
CA ARG A 76 6.00 -16.80 8.30
C ARG A 76 4.90 -16.19 9.18
N ALA A 77 4.70 -14.87 9.14
CA ALA A 77 3.69 -14.18 9.94
C ALA A 77 2.30 -14.82 9.82
N LEU A 78 1.85 -15.12 8.60
CA LEU A 78 0.54 -15.74 8.35
C LEU A 78 0.43 -17.17 8.90
N ALA A 79 1.53 -17.93 8.91
CA ALA A 79 1.55 -19.28 9.49
C ALA A 79 1.38 -19.21 11.02
N PHE A 80 2.09 -18.30 11.68
CA PHE A 80 1.96 -18.06 13.12
C PHE A 80 0.58 -17.50 13.47
N ALA A 81 0.07 -16.53 12.70
CA ALA A 81 -1.28 -15.98 12.87
C ALA A 81 -2.36 -17.05 12.74
N THR A 82 -2.21 -17.97 11.78
CA THR A 82 -3.10 -19.13 11.63
C THR A 82 -3.10 -20.00 12.89
N GLY A 83 -1.91 -20.32 13.44
CA GLY A 83 -1.79 -21.10 14.67
C GLY A 83 -2.42 -20.39 15.88
N ALA A 84 -2.16 -19.09 16.04
CA ALA A 84 -2.72 -18.29 17.12
C ALA A 84 -4.25 -18.23 17.06
N LYS A 85 -4.83 -17.97 15.87
CA LYS A 85 -6.27 -17.93 15.66
C LYS A 85 -6.92 -19.31 15.84
N ALA A 86 -6.25 -20.39 15.45
CA ALA A 86 -6.72 -21.75 15.67
C ALA A 86 -6.74 -22.13 17.15
N TYR A 87 -5.75 -21.68 17.93
CA TYR A 87 -5.69 -21.89 19.38
C TYR A 87 -6.72 -21.04 20.13
N ASN A 88 -6.83 -19.75 19.80
CA ASN A 88 -7.76 -18.82 20.42
C ASN A 88 -8.52 -18.01 19.35
N GLY A 89 -9.72 -18.49 19.01
CA GLY A 89 -10.58 -17.87 18.00
C GLY A 89 -11.09 -16.49 18.37
N ASP A 90 -11.10 -16.13 19.66
CA ASP A 90 -11.60 -14.84 20.15
C ASP A 90 -10.60 -13.69 19.96
N LEU A 91 -9.36 -14.00 19.57
CA LEU A 91 -8.35 -12.97 19.29
C LEU A 91 -8.66 -12.22 18.00
N VAL A 92 -8.58 -10.90 18.06
CA VAL A 92 -8.49 -10.04 16.88
C VAL A 92 -7.04 -10.11 16.39
N THR A 93 -6.81 -10.95 15.38
CA THR A 93 -5.47 -11.22 14.85
C THR A 93 -5.20 -10.37 13.63
N VAL A 94 -4.20 -9.49 13.73
CA VAL A 94 -3.79 -8.57 12.67
C VAL A 94 -2.35 -8.86 12.25
N VAL A 95 -2.15 -9.14 10.98
CA VAL A 95 -0.84 -9.42 10.39
C VAL A 95 -0.29 -8.16 9.73
N PHE A 96 0.95 -7.80 10.05
CA PHE A 96 1.71 -6.77 9.33
C PHE A 96 2.84 -7.42 8.56
N THR A 97 2.88 -7.18 7.26
CA THR A 97 3.87 -7.76 6.36
C THR A 97 4.32 -6.73 5.32
N GLY A 98 5.52 -6.87 4.77
CA GLY A 98 5.96 -6.11 3.59
C GLY A 98 5.60 -6.83 2.30
N ASP A 99 5.66 -6.16 1.16
CA ASP A 99 5.62 -6.78 -0.17
C ASP A 99 6.58 -7.97 -0.32
N GLY A 100 7.86 -7.79 0.03
CA GLY A 100 8.84 -8.88 -0.02
C GLY A 100 8.61 -10.00 1.00
N ASP A 101 8.15 -9.66 2.21
CA ASP A 101 7.85 -10.63 3.27
C ASP A 101 6.60 -11.46 2.93
N GLY A 102 5.52 -10.81 2.50
CA GLY A 102 4.19 -11.41 2.34
C GLY A 102 3.92 -11.95 0.94
N ALA A 103 4.36 -11.26 -0.11
CA ALA A 103 4.18 -11.68 -1.50
C ALA A 103 5.44 -12.33 -2.09
N GLY A 104 6.61 -12.12 -1.50
CA GLY A 104 7.85 -12.80 -1.86
C GLY A 104 7.96 -14.17 -1.15
N ILE A 105 8.83 -14.26 -0.15
CA ILE A 105 9.08 -15.53 0.57
C ILE A 105 7.83 -16.08 1.30
N GLY A 106 6.88 -15.21 1.65
CA GLY A 106 5.61 -15.57 2.28
C GLY A 106 4.47 -15.87 1.30
N GLY A 107 4.68 -15.72 -0.02
CA GLY A 107 3.61 -15.74 -1.02
C GLY A 107 2.72 -16.99 -0.97
N ASN A 108 3.31 -18.17 -0.75
CA ASN A 108 2.53 -19.41 -0.64
C ASN A 108 1.64 -19.43 0.62
N HIS A 109 2.08 -18.84 1.72
CA HIS A 109 1.25 -18.70 2.92
C HIS A 109 0.13 -17.68 2.71
N LEU A 110 0.40 -16.60 1.96
CA LEU A 110 -0.59 -15.58 1.60
C LEU A 110 -1.75 -16.17 0.81
N ILE A 111 -1.48 -16.86 -0.31
CA ILE A 111 -2.54 -17.45 -1.14
C ILE A 111 -3.32 -18.53 -0.38
N HIS A 112 -2.66 -19.31 0.48
CA HIS A 112 -3.35 -20.33 1.26
C HIS A 112 -4.09 -19.78 2.47
N ALA A 113 -3.69 -18.64 3.04
CA ALA A 113 -4.46 -17.95 4.07
C ALA A 113 -5.77 -17.40 3.48
N ALA A 114 -5.69 -16.77 2.31
CA ALA A 114 -6.85 -16.32 1.54
C ALA A 114 -7.80 -17.48 1.22
N ARG A 115 -7.28 -18.55 0.61
CA ARG A 115 -8.06 -19.76 0.26
C ARG A 115 -8.73 -20.38 1.49
N ARG A 116 -8.03 -20.42 2.62
CA ARG A 116 -8.56 -21.01 3.86
C ARG A 116 -9.59 -20.12 4.53
N ASN A 117 -9.75 -18.84 4.21
CA ASN A 117 -10.74 -17.99 4.88
C ASN A 117 -10.70 -17.96 6.41
N ILE A 118 -9.51 -17.98 7.01
CA ILE A 118 -9.39 -17.84 8.47
C ILE A 118 -9.53 -16.35 8.81
N ASN A 119 -10.29 -16.03 9.85
CA ASN A 119 -10.56 -14.64 10.26
C ASN A 119 -9.28 -13.95 10.81
N ILE A 120 -8.52 -13.40 9.87
CA ILE A 120 -7.24 -12.71 10.05
C ILE A 120 -7.27 -11.50 9.12
N THR A 121 -6.93 -10.32 9.67
CA THR A 121 -6.72 -9.11 8.87
C THR A 121 -5.24 -8.96 8.54
N THR A 122 -4.91 -8.90 7.25
CA THR A 122 -3.52 -8.74 6.78
C THR A 122 -3.34 -7.36 6.17
N ILE A 123 -2.45 -6.57 6.76
CA ILE A 123 -2.02 -5.27 6.26
C ILE A 123 -0.65 -5.45 5.62
N LEU A 124 -0.60 -5.42 4.29
CA LEU A 124 0.63 -5.51 3.52
C LEU A 124 1.12 -4.12 3.14
N VAL A 125 2.32 -3.77 3.57
CA VAL A 125 2.98 -2.51 3.20
C VAL A 125 3.77 -2.72 1.92
N ASN A 126 3.30 -2.13 0.83
CA ASN A 126 3.99 -2.14 -0.45
C ASN A 126 4.77 -0.84 -0.64
N ASN A 127 6.10 -0.94 -0.56
CA ASN A 127 7.01 0.16 -0.88
C ASN A 127 7.85 -0.12 -2.13
N MET A 128 7.56 -1.22 -2.82
CA MET A 128 8.16 -1.68 -4.08
C MET A 128 9.63 -2.09 -3.94
N SER A 129 10.09 -2.44 -2.74
CA SER A 129 11.48 -2.83 -2.48
C SER A 129 11.67 -3.61 -1.18
N TYR A 130 12.75 -4.39 -1.08
CA TYR A 130 13.24 -4.82 0.23
C TYR A 130 13.98 -3.67 0.92
N ALA A 131 13.21 -2.75 1.50
CA ALA A 131 13.74 -1.47 1.97
C ALA A 131 14.77 -1.60 3.11
N MET A 132 14.51 -2.51 4.06
CA MET A 132 15.35 -2.73 5.25
C MET A 132 16.74 -3.25 4.89
N THR A 133 16.84 -4.10 3.87
CA THR A 133 18.08 -4.77 3.48
C THR A 133 18.90 -3.96 2.47
N GLY A 134 18.43 -2.79 2.05
CA GLY A 134 19.19 -1.89 1.17
C GLY A 134 18.50 -1.50 -0.13
N GLY A 135 17.22 -1.85 -0.32
CA GLY A 135 16.46 -1.47 -1.52
C GLY A 135 16.71 -2.40 -2.69
N GLN A 136 16.62 -3.71 -2.45
CA GLN A 136 16.63 -4.74 -3.49
C GLN A 136 15.27 -4.85 -4.19
N ILE A 137 15.27 -5.46 -5.37
CA ILE A 137 14.06 -5.86 -6.11
C ILE A 137 13.10 -6.66 -5.22
N ALA A 138 11.85 -6.24 -5.17
CA ALA A 138 10.73 -6.91 -4.52
C ALA A 138 9.70 -7.38 -5.59
N PRO A 139 8.74 -8.23 -5.23
CA PRO A 139 7.75 -8.75 -6.19
C PRO A 139 6.83 -7.68 -6.82
N THR A 140 6.82 -6.46 -6.25
CA THR A 140 6.05 -5.30 -6.70
C THR A 140 6.93 -4.19 -7.30
N THR A 141 8.23 -4.40 -7.40
CA THR A 141 9.14 -3.47 -8.09
C THR A 141 8.74 -3.38 -9.55
N HIS A 142 8.60 -2.16 -10.08
CA HIS A 142 8.20 -1.95 -11.47
C HIS A 142 9.22 -2.54 -12.44
N HIS A 143 8.74 -2.99 -13.61
CA HIS A 143 9.61 -3.44 -14.68
C HIS A 143 10.52 -2.29 -15.14
N GLY A 144 11.80 -2.57 -15.38
CA GLY A 144 12.81 -1.59 -15.75
C GLY A 144 13.39 -0.79 -14.58
N GLU A 145 12.81 -0.88 -13.37
CA GLU A 145 13.27 -0.08 -12.22
C GLU A 145 14.67 -0.52 -11.76
N VAL A 146 15.56 0.45 -11.54
CA VAL A 146 16.91 0.21 -11.06
C VAL A 146 16.91 0.07 -9.54
N THR A 147 17.44 -1.05 -9.04
CA THR A 147 17.56 -1.31 -7.60
C THR A 147 18.99 -1.73 -7.25
N ALA A 148 19.28 -1.93 -5.96
CA ALA A 148 20.60 -2.37 -5.52
C ALA A 148 21.06 -3.70 -6.14
N THR A 149 20.12 -4.59 -6.50
CA THR A 149 20.39 -5.90 -7.10
C THR A 149 19.96 -5.99 -8.57
N SER A 150 19.30 -4.98 -9.10
CA SER A 150 18.94 -4.85 -10.52
C SER A 150 19.52 -3.55 -11.10
N PRO A 151 20.86 -3.42 -11.17
CA PRO A 151 21.52 -2.18 -11.62
C PRO A 151 21.20 -1.81 -13.07
N TYR A 152 20.73 -2.77 -13.86
CA TYR A 152 20.33 -2.60 -15.27
C TYR A 152 18.81 -2.63 -15.47
N GLY A 153 18.05 -2.48 -14.39
CA GLY A 153 16.59 -2.53 -14.40
C GLY A 153 16.03 -3.92 -14.03
N ASN A 154 14.82 -3.93 -13.47
CA ASN A 154 14.07 -5.14 -13.16
C ASN A 154 13.56 -5.81 -14.45
N PRO A 155 13.89 -7.09 -14.74
CA PRO A 155 13.39 -7.78 -15.92
C PRO A 155 11.99 -8.41 -15.75
N GLU A 156 11.46 -8.44 -14.52
CA GLU A 156 10.20 -9.12 -14.19
C GLU A 156 9.01 -8.16 -14.23
N THR A 157 7.83 -8.71 -14.56
CA THR A 157 6.56 -7.98 -14.43
C THR A 157 6.13 -7.99 -12.96
N PRO A 158 5.78 -6.83 -12.37
CA PRO A 158 5.35 -6.77 -10.97
C PRO A 158 4.02 -7.51 -10.75
N PHE A 159 3.87 -8.13 -9.58
CA PHE A 159 2.57 -8.67 -9.16
C PHE A 159 1.58 -7.55 -8.85
N ASP A 160 0.35 -7.71 -9.34
CA ASP A 160 -0.82 -7.07 -8.74
C ASP A 160 -1.29 -7.92 -7.55
N ILE A 161 -0.83 -7.59 -6.34
CA ILE A 161 -1.10 -8.40 -5.15
C ILE A 161 -2.60 -8.41 -4.81
N THR A 162 -3.35 -7.30 -4.97
CA THR A 162 -4.79 -7.31 -4.69
C THR A 162 -5.52 -8.26 -5.62
N ARG A 163 -5.22 -8.25 -6.92
CA ARG A 163 -5.83 -9.21 -7.87
C ARG A 163 -5.43 -10.65 -7.55
N LEU A 164 -4.17 -10.90 -7.19
CA LEU A 164 -3.69 -12.22 -6.79
C LEU A 164 -4.45 -12.75 -5.57
N VAL A 165 -4.58 -11.93 -4.52
CA VAL A 165 -5.24 -12.34 -3.26
C VAL A 165 -6.75 -12.45 -3.42
N ALA A 166 -7.36 -11.59 -4.23
CA ALA A 166 -8.76 -11.72 -4.63
C ALA A 166 -9.00 -13.05 -5.35
N ALA A 167 -8.17 -13.39 -6.34
CA ALA A 167 -8.26 -14.66 -7.08
C ALA A 167 -7.96 -15.89 -6.21
N ALA A 168 -7.07 -15.77 -5.21
CA ALA A 168 -6.83 -16.80 -4.21
C ALA A 168 -8.04 -16.99 -3.26
N GLY A 169 -9.01 -16.09 -3.34
CA GLY A 169 -10.30 -16.17 -2.68
C GLY A 169 -10.32 -15.51 -1.33
N ALA A 170 -9.68 -14.37 -1.09
CA ALA A 170 -9.95 -13.57 0.12
C ALA A 170 -11.39 -12.99 0.09
N THR A 171 -12.01 -12.74 1.25
CA THR A 171 -13.38 -12.21 1.32
C THR A 171 -13.46 -10.70 1.47
N TYR A 172 -12.36 -10.08 1.88
CA TYR A 172 -12.19 -8.64 1.85
C TYR A 172 -10.83 -8.31 1.25
N VAL A 173 -10.82 -7.52 0.18
CA VAL A 173 -9.60 -7.06 -0.48
C VAL A 173 -9.70 -5.58 -0.76
N ALA A 174 -8.74 -4.80 -0.27
CA ALA A 174 -8.66 -3.37 -0.51
C ALA A 174 -7.24 -2.91 -0.81
N ARG A 175 -7.09 -1.82 -1.56
CA ARG A 175 -5.84 -1.09 -1.75
C ARG A 175 -6.04 0.38 -1.45
N TRP A 176 -5.15 0.92 -0.63
CA TRP A 176 -5.09 2.35 -0.31
C TRP A 176 -3.65 2.83 -0.27
N THR A 177 -3.46 4.15 -0.24
CA THR A 177 -2.14 4.74 0.03
C THR A 177 -2.12 5.33 1.43
N VAL A 178 -0.94 5.65 1.92
CA VAL A 178 -0.81 6.45 3.16
C VAL A 178 -1.29 7.91 3.02
N ASN A 179 -1.65 8.39 1.81
CA ASN A 179 -2.36 9.66 1.64
C ASN A 179 -3.86 9.53 1.97
N ASN A 180 -4.44 8.35 1.74
CA ASN A 180 -5.87 8.10 1.94
C ASN A 180 -6.15 7.67 3.39
N VAL A 181 -5.76 8.49 4.37
CA VAL A 181 -5.81 8.11 5.80
C VAL A 181 -7.22 7.78 6.28
N VAL A 182 -8.25 8.45 5.76
CA VAL A 182 -9.64 8.19 6.14
C VAL A 182 -10.10 6.85 5.58
N GLU A 183 -9.89 6.64 4.27
CA GLU A 183 -10.27 5.39 3.61
C GLU A 183 -9.46 4.19 4.13
N LEU A 184 -8.17 4.38 4.42
CA LEU A 184 -7.30 3.36 4.99
C LEU A 184 -7.76 2.97 6.41
N THR A 185 -8.03 3.93 7.29
CA THR A 185 -8.55 3.62 8.64
C THR A 185 -9.87 2.85 8.56
N ARG A 186 -10.82 3.33 7.74
CA ARG A 186 -12.09 2.63 7.51
C ARG A 186 -11.89 1.23 6.95
N SER A 187 -10.94 1.05 6.03
CA SER A 187 -10.66 -0.26 5.45
C SER A 187 -10.08 -1.24 6.47
N ILE A 188 -9.26 -0.75 7.41
CA ILE A 188 -8.77 -1.55 8.54
C ILE A 188 -9.94 -1.95 9.46
N GLU A 189 -10.88 -1.03 9.75
CA GLU A 189 -12.08 -1.35 10.53
C GLU A 189 -12.92 -2.43 9.85
N GLU A 190 -13.24 -2.24 8.56
CA GLU A 190 -14.01 -3.20 7.77
C GLU A 190 -13.30 -4.56 7.68
N GLY A 191 -11.97 -4.55 7.51
CA GLY A 191 -11.16 -5.76 7.48
C GLY A 191 -11.20 -6.54 8.80
N ILE A 192 -11.16 -5.84 9.94
CA ILE A 192 -11.25 -6.44 11.28
C ILE A 192 -12.66 -7.02 11.54
N GLN A 193 -13.70 -6.34 11.05
CA GLN A 193 -15.10 -6.77 11.22
C GLN A 193 -15.50 -7.91 10.28
N ASN A 194 -14.81 -8.08 9.16
CA ASN A 194 -15.06 -9.15 8.20
C ASN A 194 -14.88 -10.55 8.83
N ARG A 195 -15.84 -11.44 8.60
CA ARG A 195 -15.80 -12.84 9.07
C ARG A 195 -15.08 -13.73 8.07
N GLY A 196 -13.78 -13.48 7.88
CA GLY A 196 -12.97 -14.22 6.91
C GLY A 196 -11.59 -13.61 6.74
N PHE A 197 -10.87 -14.06 5.72
CA PHE A 197 -9.54 -13.51 5.46
C PHE A 197 -9.66 -12.13 4.79
N SER A 198 -9.12 -11.10 5.46
CA SER A 198 -9.07 -9.73 4.97
C SER A 198 -7.65 -9.37 4.53
N PHE A 199 -7.52 -8.75 3.36
CA PHE A 199 -6.25 -8.28 2.83
C PHE A 199 -6.35 -6.79 2.45
N ILE A 200 -5.45 -5.99 3.00
CA ILE A 200 -5.36 -4.56 2.78
C ILE A 200 -3.94 -4.26 2.32
N GLU A 201 -3.79 -3.96 1.04
CA GLU A 201 -2.52 -3.45 0.50
C GLU A 201 -2.43 -1.95 0.75
N VAL A 202 -1.32 -1.51 1.34
CA VAL A 202 -1.03 -0.10 1.58
C VAL A 202 0.20 0.32 0.81
N LEU A 203 0.01 1.16 -0.21
CA LEU A 203 1.10 1.81 -0.92
C LEU A 203 1.73 2.86 0.01
N SER A 204 3.02 2.71 0.28
CA SER A 204 3.75 3.55 1.23
C SER A 204 5.08 4.03 0.63
N GLN A 205 5.37 5.32 0.79
CA GLN A 205 6.66 5.87 0.45
C GLN A 205 7.76 5.37 1.39
N CYS A 206 8.95 5.18 0.83
CA CYS A 206 10.20 4.87 1.53
C CYS A 206 11.27 5.91 1.16
N PRO A 207 11.35 7.05 1.88
CA PRO A 207 12.25 8.15 1.54
C PRO A 207 13.73 7.76 1.39
N THR A 208 14.17 6.78 2.17
CA THR A 208 15.57 6.33 2.17
C THR A 208 15.96 5.60 0.88
N GLN A 209 15.12 4.68 0.41
CA GLN A 209 15.45 3.83 -0.75
C GLN A 209 14.86 4.38 -2.05
N GLN A 210 13.59 4.80 -2.04
CA GLN A 210 12.92 5.27 -3.25
C GLN A 210 13.55 6.52 -3.85
N ARG A 211 14.25 7.35 -3.06
CA ARG A 211 15.00 8.49 -3.61
C ARG A 211 16.12 8.06 -4.55
N ARG A 212 16.69 6.88 -4.32
CA ARG A 212 17.76 6.31 -5.16
C ARG A 212 17.15 5.58 -6.35
N MET A 213 16.13 4.77 -6.10
CA MET A 213 15.39 4.03 -7.15
C MET A 213 14.85 5.01 -8.19
N PHE A 214 14.01 5.96 -7.77
CA PHE A 214 13.38 6.93 -8.65
C PHE A 214 14.27 8.16 -8.97
N ASN A 215 15.55 8.15 -8.58
CA ASN A 215 16.49 9.26 -8.76
C ASN A 215 15.95 10.64 -8.30
N ILE A 216 15.19 10.67 -7.20
CA ILE A 216 14.59 11.88 -6.65
C ILE A 216 15.59 12.56 -5.72
N ARG A 217 16.02 13.76 -6.10
CA ARG A 217 16.90 14.61 -5.28
C ARG A 217 16.09 15.71 -4.60
N ASP A 218 16.11 15.73 -3.27
CA ASP A 218 15.55 16.80 -2.46
C ASP A 218 16.14 16.78 -1.04
N THR A 219 15.84 17.79 -0.23
CA THR A 219 16.21 17.83 1.19
C THR A 219 15.39 16.81 1.99
N VAL A 220 15.93 16.35 3.13
CA VAL A 220 15.25 15.38 4.02
C VAL A 220 13.87 15.89 4.48
N GLN A 221 13.68 17.21 4.55
CA GLN A 221 12.44 17.84 4.96
C GLN A 221 11.38 17.88 3.84
N ARG A 222 11.80 18.05 2.58
CA ARG A 222 10.90 18.18 1.42
C ARG A 222 10.60 16.85 0.73
N LEU A 223 11.57 15.94 0.75
CA LEU A 223 11.49 14.64 0.11
C LEU A 223 10.22 13.84 0.50
N PRO A 224 9.81 13.77 1.78
CA PRO A 224 8.59 13.05 2.14
C PRO A 224 7.35 13.62 1.44
N VAL A 225 7.18 14.95 1.42
CA VAL A 225 6.03 15.61 0.80
C VAL A 225 6.03 15.39 -0.72
N ARG A 226 7.21 15.48 -1.36
CA ARG A 226 7.37 15.21 -2.78
C ARG A 226 6.96 13.78 -3.14
N MET A 227 7.35 12.78 -2.33
CA MET A 227 6.96 11.39 -2.54
C MET A 227 5.47 11.14 -2.27
N LEU A 228 4.85 11.83 -1.32
CA LEU A 228 3.41 11.77 -1.12
C LEU A 228 2.66 12.31 -2.34
N ARG A 229 3.11 13.43 -2.92
CA ARG A 229 2.55 13.94 -4.18
C ARG A 229 2.75 12.97 -5.33
N MET A 230 3.92 12.33 -5.41
CA MET A 230 4.17 11.28 -6.40
C MET A 230 3.19 10.11 -6.27
N LEU A 231 2.88 9.66 -5.04
CA LEU A 231 1.85 8.65 -4.80
C LEU A 231 0.46 9.11 -5.26
N GLU A 232 0.10 10.36 -4.98
CA GLU A 232 -1.16 10.95 -5.44
C GLU A 232 -1.25 10.99 -6.97
N GLU A 233 -0.18 11.40 -7.65
CA GLU A 233 -0.12 11.44 -9.11
C GLU A 233 -0.11 10.04 -9.75
N SER A 234 0.34 9.03 -9.02
CA SER A 234 0.45 7.65 -9.53
C SER A 234 -0.77 6.79 -9.24
N THR A 235 -1.80 7.33 -8.59
CA THR A 235 -2.96 6.55 -8.12
C THR A 235 -4.28 7.19 -8.51
N TYR A 236 -5.35 6.39 -8.54
CA TYR A 236 -6.72 6.90 -8.66
C TYR A 236 -7.68 6.01 -7.86
N VAL A 237 -8.78 6.59 -7.37
CA VAL A 237 -9.80 5.83 -6.64
C VAL A 237 -10.86 5.33 -7.62
N LYS A 238 -11.10 4.02 -7.64
CA LYS A 238 -12.12 3.39 -8.46
C LYS A 238 -13.49 4.07 -8.25
N GLY A 239 -14.15 4.42 -9.35
CA GLY A 239 -15.47 5.06 -9.33
C GLY A 239 -15.47 6.54 -8.91
N ARG A 240 -14.31 7.17 -8.72
CA ARG A 240 -14.20 8.64 -8.66
C ARG A 240 -13.77 9.16 -10.02
N GLU A 241 -14.57 10.04 -10.62
CA GLU A 241 -14.19 10.73 -11.86
C GLU A 241 -12.96 11.61 -11.64
N ALA A 242 -12.11 11.70 -12.68
CA ALA A 242 -11.01 12.64 -12.69
C ALA A 242 -11.58 14.07 -12.68
N ARG A 243 -11.01 14.95 -11.86
CA ARG A 243 -11.39 16.37 -11.85
C ARG A 243 -10.78 17.05 -13.07
N GLY A 244 -11.60 17.32 -14.08
CA GLY A 244 -11.21 18.02 -15.30
C GLY A 244 -10.48 17.16 -16.32
N SER A 245 -10.16 17.76 -17.48
CA SER A 245 -9.39 17.12 -18.55
C SER A 245 -7.91 17.11 -18.18
N VAL A 246 -7.43 15.99 -17.65
CA VAL A 246 -6.02 15.79 -17.29
C VAL A 246 -5.35 14.84 -18.27
N CYS A 247 -4.20 15.22 -18.80
CA CYS A 247 -3.31 14.30 -19.51
C CYS A 247 -1.87 14.43 -19.00
N TYR A 248 -1.06 13.42 -19.32
CA TYR A 248 0.36 13.41 -18.99
C TYR A 248 1.19 13.32 -20.27
N ALA A 249 2.02 14.31 -20.52
CA ALA A 249 3.02 14.27 -21.57
C ALA A 249 4.31 13.65 -21.03
N VAL A 250 4.69 12.51 -21.61
CA VAL A 250 5.93 11.81 -21.29
C VAL A 250 7.06 12.43 -22.13
N PRO A 251 8.12 12.97 -21.52
CA PRO A 251 9.22 13.59 -22.25
C PRO A 251 10.10 12.54 -22.93
N LYS A 252 10.60 12.82 -24.14
CA LYS A 252 11.62 11.97 -24.81
C LYS A 252 12.98 12.04 -24.13
N GLU A 253 13.35 13.21 -23.63
CA GLU A 253 14.67 13.46 -23.04
C GLU A 253 14.56 14.23 -21.72
N SER A 254 14.11 15.48 -21.78
CA SER A 254 14.13 16.40 -20.64
C SER A 254 12.71 16.87 -20.29
N PRO A 255 12.23 16.61 -19.06
CA PRO A 255 10.97 17.17 -18.58
C PRO A 255 10.97 18.70 -18.64
N ASP A 256 12.06 19.35 -18.25
CA ASP A 256 12.12 20.82 -18.19
C ASP A 256 12.10 21.45 -19.59
N THR A 257 12.72 20.81 -20.59
CA THR A 257 12.65 21.24 -22.00
C THR A 257 11.24 21.05 -22.56
N THR A 258 10.62 19.91 -22.27
CA THR A 258 9.25 19.59 -22.71
C THR A 258 8.25 20.58 -22.13
N LEU A 259 8.38 20.92 -20.83
CA LEU A 259 7.53 21.91 -20.17
C LEU A 259 7.67 23.30 -20.79
N ALA A 260 8.90 23.72 -21.12
CA ALA A 260 9.14 25.00 -21.77
C ALA A 260 8.53 25.06 -23.18
N GLU A 261 8.64 23.97 -23.96
CA GLU A 261 8.02 23.89 -25.29
C GLU A 261 6.48 23.94 -25.21
N ILE A 262 5.88 23.20 -24.26
CA ILE A 262 4.43 23.22 -24.03
C ILE A 262 3.96 24.64 -23.70
N ARG A 263 4.62 25.32 -22.74
CA ARG A 263 4.25 26.69 -22.35
C ARG A 263 4.43 27.71 -23.47
N ALA A 264 5.39 27.49 -24.37
CA ALA A 264 5.65 28.38 -25.50
C ALA A 264 4.62 28.22 -26.63
N LYS A 265 4.23 26.98 -26.94
CA LYS A 265 3.30 26.68 -28.05
C LYS A 265 1.83 26.71 -27.64
N PHE A 266 1.53 26.39 -26.38
CA PHE A 266 0.18 26.32 -25.83
C PHE A 266 0.08 27.19 -24.56
N PRO A 267 0.14 28.53 -24.67
CA PRO A 267 0.14 29.43 -23.51
C PRO A 267 -1.19 29.43 -22.72
N SER A 268 -2.27 28.92 -23.31
CA SER A 268 -3.58 28.71 -22.68
C SER A 268 -3.66 27.48 -21.78
N VAL A 269 -2.67 26.59 -21.88
CA VAL A 269 -2.63 25.31 -21.15
C VAL A 269 -1.91 25.49 -19.82
N ASP A 270 -2.54 24.99 -18.74
CA ASP A 270 -1.89 24.86 -17.45
C ASP A 270 -1.08 23.55 -17.43
N ALA A 271 0.24 23.70 -17.26
CA ALA A 271 1.20 22.61 -17.32
C ALA A 271 2.24 22.72 -16.21
N GLU A 272 2.50 21.60 -15.54
CA GLU A 272 3.51 21.49 -14.49
C GLU A 272 4.26 20.14 -14.56
N ALA A 273 5.52 20.15 -14.10
CA ALA A 273 6.29 18.93 -13.97
C ALA A 273 5.94 18.22 -12.66
N VAL A 274 5.54 16.96 -12.75
CA VAL A 274 5.19 16.11 -11.60
C VAL A 274 5.98 14.80 -11.63
N ASP A 275 6.11 14.14 -10.48
CA ASP A 275 6.74 12.82 -10.39
C ASP A 275 5.66 11.74 -10.38
N ARG A 276 5.87 10.67 -11.13
CA ARG A 276 5.06 9.44 -11.13
C ARG A 276 5.95 8.23 -10.88
N ILE A 277 5.42 7.23 -10.19
CA ILE A 277 6.13 5.99 -9.83
C ILE A 277 6.50 5.20 -11.08
N ASP A 278 5.60 5.13 -12.06
CA ASP A 278 5.73 4.29 -13.25
C ASP A 278 6.53 4.96 -14.39
N LEU A 279 6.64 6.29 -14.38
CA LEU A 279 7.17 7.08 -15.50
C LEU A 279 8.29 8.04 -15.10
N GLY A 280 8.60 8.17 -13.82
CA GLY A 280 9.47 9.23 -13.32
C GLY A 280 8.84 10.60 -13.52
N ARG A 281 9.65 11.60 -13.90
CA ARG A 281 9.20 13.00 -14.01
C ARG A 281 8.53 13.25 -15.36
N VAL A 282 7.26 13.63 -15.34
CA VAL A 282 6.40 13.86 -16.52
C VAL A 282 5.73 15.24 -16.46
N ILE A 283 5.15 15.69 -17.56
CA ILE A 283 4.40 16.95 -17.58
C ILE A 283 2.90 16.67 -17.47
N LYS A 284 2.31 17.11 -16.37
CA LYS A 284 0.86 17.08 -16.16
C LYS A 284 0.27 18.32 -16.80
N VAL A 285 -0.78 18.10 -17.59
CA VAL A 285 -1.58 19.15 -18.22
C VAL A 285 -2.99 19.06 -17.66
N THR A 286 -3.51 20.17 -17.14
CA THR A 286 -4.77 20.24 -16.35
C THR A 286 -5.86 21.09 -17.00
N SER A 287 -5.53 21.85 -18.04
CA SER A 287 -6.49 22.63 -18.83
C SER A 287 -6.06 22.70 -20.29
N GLY A 288 -7.02 22.68 -21.21
CA GLY A 288 -6.80 22.76 -22.65
C GLY A 288 -8.08 22.38 -23.40
N THR A 289 -8.22 22.86 -24.63
CA THR A 289 -9.23 22.35 -25.57
C THR A 289 -8.80 20.97 -26.09
N ASP A 290 -9.73 20.20 -26.67
CA ASP A 290 -9.38 18.91 -27.30
C ASP A 290 -8.32 19.12 -28.41
N ASP A 291 -8.40 20.22 -29.15
CA ASP A 291 -7.40 20.63 -30.15
C ASP A 291 -6.02 20.90 -29.54
N ASP A 292 -5.96 21.54 -28.36
CA ASP A 292 -4.69 21.75 -27.63
C ASP A 292 -4.08 20.41 -27.24
N LEU A 293 -4.90 19.49 -26.72
CA LEU A 293 -4.48 18.17 -26.26
C LEU A 293 -3.99 17.28 -27.42
N GLU A 294 -4.67 17.30 -28.57
CA GLU A 294 -4.18 16.64 -29.78
C GLU A 294 -2.87 17.27 -30.26
N GLY A 295 -2.76 18.60 -30.22
CA GLY A 295 -1.56 19.35 -30.58
C GLY A 295 -0.33 18.98 -29.77
N LEU A 296 -0.48 18.63 -28.49
CA LEU A 296 0.63 18.19 -27.63
C LEU A 296 1.37 16.96 -28.19
N SER A 297 0.66 16.06 -28.86
CA SER A 297 1.25 14.84 -29.44
C SER A 297 2.20 15.13 -30.61
N THR A 298 2.08 16.32 -31.22
CA THR A 298 2.90 16.76 -32.35
C THR A 298 4.23 17.38 -31.91
N LEU A 299 4.40 17.63 -30.61
CA LEU A 299 5.63 18.22 -30.08
C LEU A 299 6.79 17.25 -30.19
N GLY A 300 7.92 17.73 -30.73
CA GLY A 300 9.13 16.93 -30.90
C GLY A 300 9.67 16.37 -29.57
N SER A 301 9.50 17.13 -28.48
CA SER A 301 9.94 16.75 -27.13
C SER A 301 9.02 15.74 -26.41
N VAL A 302 7.81 15.51 -26.88
CA VAL A 302 6.84 14.56 -26.30
C VAL A 302 6.99 13.19 -26.97
N ASP A 303 7.18 12.15 -26.15
CA ASP A 303 7.25 10.76 -26.59
C ASP A 303 5.85 10.19 -26.80
N ARG A 304 5.01 10.33 -25.77
CA ARG A 304 3.62 9.87 -25.77
C ARG A 304 2.78 10.70 -24.81
N LEU A 305 1.48 10.76 -25.10
CA LEU A 305 0.47 11.29 -24.21
C LEU A 305 -0.27 10.14 -23.53
N LEU A 306 -0.54 10.31 -22.25
CA LEU A 306 -1.31 9.35 -21.45
C LEU A 306 -2.55 10.03 -20.90
N GLY A 307 -3.66 9.28 -20.87
CA GLY A 307 -4.90 9.75 -20.26
C GLY A 307 -4.80 9.93 -18.74
N ALA A 308 -5.83 10.54 -18.14
CA ALA A 308 -5.85 10.87 -16.71
C ALA A 308 -5.61 9.68 -15.76
N THR A 309 -6.00 8.47 -16.15
CA THR A 309 -5.89 7.24 -15.34
C THR A 309 -4.93 6.21 -15.92
N GLU A 310 -4.36 6.46 -17.10
CA GLU A 310 -3.53 5.49 -17.79
C GLU A 310 -2.20 5.28 -17.05
N GLY A 311 -1.86 4.00 -16.81
CA GLY A 311 -0.70 3.59 -16.03
C GLY A 311 -0.81 3.79 -14.51
N LYS A 312 -1.89 4.43 -14.03
CA LYS A 312 -2.07 4.67 -12.58
C LYS A 312 -2.53 3.42 -11.84
N ILE A 313 -2.15 3.32 -10.57
CA ILE A 313 -2.55 2.23 -9.69
C ILE A 313 -3.96 2.50 -9.15
N GLU A 314 -4.87 1.56 -9.41
CA GLU A 314 -6.25 1.60 -8.92
C GLU A 314 -6.31 1.39 -7.40
N LEU A 315 -7.04 2.27 -6.71
CA LEU A 315 -7.33 2.21 -5.27
C LEU A 315 -8.82 1.91 -5.04
N GLY A 316 -9.14 1.31 -3.91
CA GLY A 316 -10.51 1.01 -3.53
C GLY A 316 -10.66 -0.35 -2.85
N VAL A 317 -11.93 -0.75 -2.70
CA VAL A 317 -12.32 -2.10 -2.29
C VAL A 317 -12.56 -2.92 -3.56
N PHE A 318 -11.88 -4.05 -3.67
CA PHE A 318 -11.90 -4.96 -4.81
C PHE A 318 -12.81 -6.15 -4.57
N VAL A 319 -12.83 -6.67 -3.34
CA VAL A 319 -13.66 -7.79 -2.92
C VAL A 319 -14.30 -7.45 -1.59
N ARG A 320 -15.59 -7.73 -1.47
CA ARG A 320 -16.35 -7.71 -0.23
C ARG A 320 -17.45 -8.75 -0.34
N GLU A 321 -17.19 -9.92 0.23
CA GLU A 321 -18.05 -11.09 0.14
C GLU A 321 -18.27 -11.69 1.52
N GLU A 322 -19.46 -12.22 1.76
CA GLU A 322 -19.74 -13.00 2.96
C GLU A 322 -19.72 -14.48 2.61
N ARG A 323 -18.91 -15.25 3.33
CA ARG A 323 -18.94 -16.71 3.30
C ARG A 323 -18.49 -17.26 4.65
N PRO A 324 -18.87 -18.50 5.01
CA PRO A 324 -18.50 -19.09 6.30
C PRO A 324 -16.99 -19.04 6.56
N GLU A 325 -16.62 -18.70 7.79
CA GLU A 325 -15.24 -18.78 8.23
C GLU A 325 -14.80 -20.26 8.22
N PHE A 326 -13.53 -20.54 7.95
CA PHE A 326 -13.03 -21.90 8.00
C PHE A 326 -13.10 -22.53 9.39
N THR A 327 -12.88 -21.76 10.46
CA THR A 327 -12.98 -22.32 11.82
C THR A 327 -14.42 -22.74 12.13
N GLU A 328 -15.41 -22.00 11.65
CA GLU A 328 -16.83 -22.34 11.75
C GLU A 328 -17.17 -23.58 10.92
N SER A 329 -16.73 -23.58 9.66
CA SER A 329 -16.90 -24.73 8.75
C SER A 329 -16.28 -25.99 9.33
N LEU A 330 -15.06 -25.89 9.89
CA LEU A 330 -14.35 -26.99 10.52
C LEU A 330 -15.07 -27.48 11.78
N ARG A 331 -15.52 -26.58 12.65
CA ARG A 331 -16.31 -26.93 13.85
C ARG A 331 -17.61 -27.63 13.46
N GLU A 332 -18.26 -27.21 12.38
CA GLU A 332 -19.46 -27.86 11.87
C GLU A 332 -19.17 -29.28 11.34
N VAL A 333 -18.09 -29.45 10.56
CA VAL A 333 -17.65 -30.79 10.10
C VAL A 333 -17.36 -31.70 11.30
N ILE A 334 -16.65 -31.20 12.31
CA ILE A 334 -16.36 -31.96 13.54
C ILE A 334 -17.65 -32.35 14.27
N ARG A 335 -18.62 -31.43 14.41
CA ARG A 335 -19.91 -31.70 15.04
C ARG A 335 -20.70 -32.77 14.29
N ARG A 336 -20.72 -32.72 12.95
CA ARG A 336 -21.39 -33.74 12.12
C ARG A 336 -20.71 -35.11 12.23
N ALA A 337 -19.38 -35.14 12.33
CA ALA A 337 -18.61 -36.37 12.47
C ALA A 337 -18.72 -37.01 13.87
N GLY A 338 -18.92 -36.20 14.91
CA GLY A 338 -19.00 -36.67 16.30
C GLY A 338 -20.29 -37.41 16.68
N GLY A 339 -21.35 -37.32 15.85
CA GLY A 339 -22.70 -37.72 16.22
C GLY A 339 -23.27 -36.74 17.27
N GLY A 340 -24.43 -36.14 16.98
CA GLY A 340 -25.10 -35.21 17.90
C GLY A 340 -25.42 -35.84 19.25
#